data_AF-A0A818KLT1-F1
#
_entry.id   AF-A0A818KLT1-F1
#
_cell.length_a   1.000
_cell.length_b   1.000
_cell.length_c   1.000
_cell.angle_alpha   90.00
_cell.angle_beta   90.00
_cell.angle_gamma   90.00
#
_symmetry.space_group_name_H-M   'P 1'
#
loop_
_entity.id
_entity.type
_entity.pdbx_description
1 polymer ?
#
loop_
_entity_poly.entity_id
_entity_poly.type
_entity_poly.pdbx_seq_one_letter_code
_entity_poly.pdbx_strand_id
1 'polypeptide(L)'
;MDINTGVQIPMTPINENVCFSVCTSKDDFDKLKQGLTLLEQAKVYDHNRDYYTAIRYYRDGVDYLMDEFMSRASGNEQSKEYLRLKCHKILNRVDILKKLIKQQEHETMQEAIDDDEKQKEIES
;
A
#
# COMPACT_ATOMS: atom_id res chain seq x y z
N MET A 1 -68.35 -14.46 7.49
CA MET A 1 -67.84 -13.23 6.85
C MET A 1 -66.37 -13.45 6.60
N ASP A 2 -66.10 -13.98 5.41
CA ASP A 2 -64.78 -14.25 4.89
C ASP A 2 -64.17 -12.95 4.39
N ILE A 3 -62.94 -12.65 4.82
CA ILE A 3 -62.06 -11.71 4.12
C ILE A 3 -60.68 -12.36 3.97
N ASN A 4 -60.63 -13.25 2.98
CA ASN A 4 -59.39 -13.56 2.26
C ASN A 4 -59.07 -12.37 1.34
N THR A 5 -58.04 -11.60 1.68
CA THR A 5 -57.36 -10.72 0.73
C THR A 5 -55.94 -11.23 0.56
N GLY A 6 -55.79 -12.08 -0.45
CA GLY A 6 -54.48 -12.53 -0.94
C GLY A 6 -53.68 -11.36 -1.47
N VAL A 7 -52.49 -11.17 -0.91
CA VAL A 7 -51.39 -10.49 -1.60
C VAL A 7 -50.35 -11.57 -1.89
N GLN A 8 -50.46 -12.12 -3.10
CA GLN A 8 -49.45 -12.99 -3.70
C GLN A 8 -48.23 -12.12 -4.01
N ILE A 9 -47.25 -12.07 -3.10
CA ILE A 9 -45.94 -11.49 -3.42
C ILE A 9 -45.17 -12.54 -4.23
N PRO A 10 -44.77 -12.25 -5.49
CA PRO A 10 -44.01 -13.20 -6.29
C PRO A 10 -42.61 -13.39 -5.70
N MET A 11 -42.22 -14.67 -5.60
CA MET A 11 -40.86 -15.13 -5.32
C MET A 11 -39.86 -14.44 -6.24
N THR A 12 -39.01 -13.58 -5.69
CA THR A 12 -37.70 -13.29 -6.26
C THR A 12 -36.69 -14.22 -5.57
N PRO A 13 -35.91 -15.01 -6.31
CA PRO A 13 -34.77 -15.69 -5.72
C PRO A 13 -33.73 -14.61 -5.45
N ILE A 14 -33.69 -14.12 -4.22
CA ILE A 14 -32.51 -13.42 -3.75
C ILE A 14 -31.43 -14.51 -3.71
N ASN A 15 -30.60 -14.52 -4.75
CA ASN A 15 -29.31 -15.16 -4.74
C ASN A 15 -28.50 -14.50 -3.62
N GLU A 16 -28.73 -14.96 -2.39
CA GLU A 16 -27.85 -14.72 -1.27
C GLU A 16 -26.66 -15.67 -1.42
N ASN A 17 -25.81 -15.38 -2.40
CA ASN A 17 -24.38 -15.64 -2.32
C ASN A 17 -23.73 -14.77 -1.23
N VAL A 18 -24.39 -14.65 -0.07
CA VAL A 18 -23.76 -14.24 1.18
C VAL A 18 -23.35 -15.53 1.88
N CYS A 19 -22.55 -16.34 1.18
CA CYS A 19 -21.63 -17.22 1.88
C CYS A 19 -20.52 -16.29 2.38
N PHE A 20 -20.82 -15.64 3.50
CA PHE A 20 -19.86 -15.10 4.45
C PHE A 20 -19.05 -16.29 4.99
N SER A 21 -18.26 -16.87 4.11
CA SER A 21 -17.36 -17.97 4.40
C SER A 21 -16.15 -17.34 5.05
N VAL A 22 -16.27 -17.09 6.36
CA VAL A 22 -15.12 -16.96 7.25
C VAL A 22 -14.46 -18.34 7.28
N CYS A 23 -13.74 -18.64 6.21
CA CYS A 23 -12.68 -19.64 6.21
C CYS A 23 -11.46 -18.90 6.74
N THR A 24 -11.23 -18.95 8.05
CA THR A 24 -9.91 -18.73 8.61
C THR A 24 -9.05 -19.95 8.24
N SER A 25 -8.67 -20.04 6.95
CA SER A 25 -7.63 -20.94 6.47
C SER A 25 -6.29 -20.43 6.98
N LYS A 26 -5.27 -21.29 6.93
CA LYS A 26 -3.90 -21.05 7.41
C LYS A 26 -3.18 -19.81 6.82
N ASP A 27 -3.86 -19.01 6.00
CA ASP A 27 -3.31 -17.95 5.16
C ASP A 27 -3.25 -16.56 5.84
N ASP A 28 -3.92 -16.36 6.99
CA ASP A 28 -3.93 -15.07 7.68
C ASP A 28 -2.55 -14.70 8.28
N PHE A 29 -1.77 -15.70 8.72
CA PHE A 29 -0.41 -15.45 9.20
C PHE A 29 0.58 -15.17 8.06
N ASP A 30 0.25 -15.59 6.84
CA ASP A 30 1.11 -15.42 5.68
C ASP A 30 1.11 -13.98 5.18
N LYS A 31 -0.02 -13.27 5.24
CA LYS A 31 -0.12 -11.87 4.80
C LYS A 31 0.75 -10.92 5.62
N LEU A 32 0.69 -11.02 6.94
CA LEU A 32 1.54 -10.21 7.82
C LEU A 32 3.02 -10.48 7.56
N LYS A 33 3.39 -11.76 7.43
CA LYS A 33 4.78 -12.16 7.15
C LYS A 33 5.24 -11.65 5.78
N GLN A 34 4.39 -11.76 4.76
CA GLN A 34 4.65 -11.27 3.42
C GLN A 34 4.83 -9.74 3.39
N GLY A 35 3.96 -9.00 4.08
CA GLY A 35 4.10 -7.56 4.25
C GLY A 35 5.44 -7.20 4.89
N LEU A 36 5.85 -7.89 5.96
CA LEU A 36 7.16 -7.67 6.59
C LEU A 36 8.33 -7.99 5.66
N THR A 37 8.26 -9.06 4.87
CA THR A 37 9.28 -9.41 3.89
C THR A 37 9.45 -8.32 2.83
N LEU A 38 8.34 -7.80 2.30
CA LEU A 38 8.35 -6.70 1.32
C LEU A 38 8.97 -5.43 1.92
N LEU A 39 8.67 -5.12 3.18
CA LEU A 39 9.26 -3.96 3.86
C LEU A 39 10.78 -4.11 4.07
N GLU A 40 11.27 -5.32 4.32
CA GLU A 40 12.70 -5.56 4.44
C GLU A 40 13.40 -5.44 3.09
N GLN A 41 12.77 -5.91 2.01
CA GLN A 41 13.25 -5.68 0.65
C GLN A 41 13.25 -4.18 0.31
N ALA A 42 12.20 -3.44 0.68
CA ALA A 42 12.11 -2.00 0.47
C ALA A 42 13.30 -1.25 1.10
N LYS A 43 13.72 -1.64 2.31
CA LYS A 43 14.90 -1.06 2.97
C LYS A 43 16.20 -1.32 2.22
N VAL A 44 16.35 -2.48 1.58
CA VAL A 44 17.53 -2.79 0.77
C VAL A 44 17.59 -1.85 -0.44
N TYR A 45 16.48 -1.68 -1.16
CA TYR A 45 16.41 -0.74 -2.28
C TYR A 45 16.58 0.72 -1.84
N ASP A 46 16.02 1.10 -0.69
CA ASP A 46 16.20 2.42 -0.09
C ASP A 46 17.68 2.71 0.22
N HIS A 47 18.38 1.74 0.82
CA HIS A 47 19.81 1.84 1.08
C HIS A 47 20.63 1.97 -0.22
N ASN A 48 20.22 1.26 -1.28
CA ASN A 48 20.85 1.31 -2.59
C ASN A 48 20.50 2.57 -3.40
N ARG A 49 19.74 3.51 -2.84
CA ARG A 49 19.21 4.72 -3.50
C ARG A 49 18.31 4.43 -4.72
N ASP A 50 17.79 3.21 -4.85
CA ASP A 50 16.74 2.90 -5.80
C ASP A 50 15.38 3.28 -5.18
N TYR A 51 15.12 4.58 -5.17
CA TYR A 51 13.95 5.14 -4.49
C TYR A 51 12.62 4.76 -5.15
N TYR A 52 12.58 4.62 -6.48
CA TYR A 52 11.36 4.23 -7.18
C TYR A 52 10.94 2.81 -6.81
N THR A 53 11.89 1.86 -6.83
CA THR A 53 11.63 0.48 -6.44
C THR A 53 11.31 0.39 -4.96
N ALA A 54 12.05 1.10 -4.09
CA ALA A 54 11.78 1.15 -2.66
C ALA A 54 10.35 1.63 -2.35
N ILE A 55 9.88 2.70 -3.00
CA ILE A 55 8.51 3.20 -2.84
C ILE A 55 7.47 2.15 -3.20
N ARG A 56 7.68 1.39 -4.29
CA ARG A 56 6.75 0.31 -4.69
C ARG A 56 6.65 -0.75 -3.60
N TYR A 57 7.79 -1.30 -3.15
CA TYR A 57 7.80 -2.31 -2.09
C TYR A 57 7.24 -1.79 -0.75
N TYR A 58 7.48 -0.52 -0.42
CA TYR A 58 6.88 0.09 0.77
C TYR A 58 5.36 0.20 0.69
N ARG A 59 4.80 0.52 -0.48
CA ARG A 59 3.34 0.55 -0.69
C ARG A 59 2.73 -0.84 -0.58
N ASP A 60 3.27 -1.79 -1.34
CA ASP A 60 2.78 -3.17 -1.33
C ASP A 60 2.84 -3.76 0.09
N GLY A 61 3.94 -3.51 0.83
CA GLY A 61 4.07 -3.94 2.22
C GLY A 61 3.05 -3.31 3.17
N VAL A 62 2.69 -2.03 2.97
CA VAL A 62 1.64 -1.35 3.76
C VAL A 62 0.27 -1.92 3.45
N ASP A 63 -0.03 -2.26 2.20
CA ASP A 63 -1.33 -2.85 1.83
C ASP A 63 -1.56 -4.17 2.58
N TYR A 64 -0.55 -5.05 2.63
CA TYR A 64 -0.64 -6.28 3.44
C TYR A 64 -0.81 -6.01 4.94
N LEU A 65 -0.16 -4.97 5.50
CA LEU A 65 -0.34 -4.60 6.90
C LEU A 65 -1.73 -4.02 7.19
N MET A 66 -2.30 -3.29 6.23
CA MET A 66 -3.64 -2.71 6.33
C MET A 66 -4.71 -3.78 6.21
N ASP A 67 -4.54 -4.76 5.31
CA ASP A 67 -5.41 -5.94 5.23
C ASP A 67 -5.45 -6.69 6.56
N GLU A 68 -4.29 -6.86 7.20
CA GLU A 68 -4.21 -7.49 8.52
C GLU A 68 -4.85 -6.63 9.62
N PHE A 69 -4.71 -5.30 9.54
CA PHE A 69 -5.36 -4.38 10.46
C PHE A 69 -6.90 -4.43 10.34
N MET A 70 -7.41 -4.58 9.11
CA MET A 70 -8.86 -4.67 8.84
C MET A 70 -9.42 -6.06 9.16
N SER A 71 -8.66 -7.14 8.90
CA SER A 71 -9.09 -8.52 9.17
C SER A 71 -9.18 -8.81 10.68
N ARG A 72 -8.24 -8.27 11.47
CA ARG A 72 -8.22 -8.38 12.93
C ARG A 72 -9.15 -7.37 13.61
N ALA A 73 -10.44 -7.40 13.27
CA ALA A 73 -11.46 -6.61 13.96
C ALA A 73 -11.48 -6.88 15.49
N SER A 74 -11.09 -8.08 15.92
CA SER A 74 -11.05 -8.56 17.31
C SER A 74 -9.65 -8.64 17.97
N GLY A 75 -8.60 -8.11 17.32
CA GLY A 75 -7.24 -8.08 17.90
C GLY A 75 -7.12 -7.15 19.11
N ASN A 76 -6.14 -7.42 20.00
CA ASN A 76 -5.79 -6.55 21.14
C ASN A 76 -5.45 -5.13 20.65
N GLU A 77 -5.92 -4.11 21.37
CA GLU A 77 -5.72 -2.70 21.03
C GLU A 77 -4.24 -2.34 20.86
N GLN A 78 -3.36 -2.95 21.66
CA GLN A 78 -1.92 -2.75 21.54
C GLN A 78 -1.38 -3.21 20.17
N SER A 79 -1.89 -4.30 19.62
CA SER A 79 -1.47 -4.79 18.29
C SER A 79 -1.98 -3.89 17.17
N LYS A 80 -3.18 -3.34 17.32
CA LYS A 80 -3.76 -2.37 16.37
C LYS A 80 -2.95 -1.08 16.36
N GLU A 81 -2.60 -0.56 17.53
CA GLU A 81 -1.76 0.64 17.65
C GLU A 81 -0.36 0.40 17.08
N TYR A 82 0.23 -0.77 17.33
CA TYR A 82 1.51 -1.15 16.72
C TYR A 82 1.45 -1.11 15.18
N LEU A 83 0.43 -1.72 14.57
CA LEU A 83 0.26 -1.74 13.12
C LEU A 83 0.04 -0.32 12.58
N ARG A 84 -0.79 0.49 13.26
CA ARG A 84 -1.06 1.89 12.88
C ARG A 84 0.21 2.74 12.87
N LEU A 85 0.98 2.67 13.95
CA LEU A 85 2.27 3.37 14.06
C LEU A 85 3.26 2.91 12.99
N LYS A 86 3.28 1.60 12.69
CA LYS A 86 4.17 1.04 11.69
C LYS A 86 3.82 1.52 10.29
N CYS A 87 2.55 1.45 9.88
CA CYS A 87 2.08 2.00 8.60
C CYS A 87 2.39 3.50 8.49
N HIS A 88 2.14 4.28 9.55
CA HIS A 88 2.43 5.71 9.55
C HIS A 88 3.93 6.01 9.33
N LYS A 89 4.83 5.28 10.00
CA LYS A 89 6.28 5.42 9.80
C LYS A 89 6.70 5.11 8.37
N ILE A 90 6.12 4.08 7.76
CA ILE A 90 6.43 3.68 6.39
C ILE A 90 5.96 4.74 5.40
N LEU A 91 4.74 5.24 5.56
CA LEU A 91 4.19 6.29 4.69
C LEU A 91 5.00 7.60 4.79
N ASN A 92 5.41 7.99 6.00
CA ASN A 92 6.30 9.13 6.19
C ASN A 92 7.64 8.94 5.46
N ARG A 93 8.21 7.71 5.48
CA ARG A 93 9.42 7.41 4.72
C ARG A 93 9.19 7.53 3.22
N VAL A 94 8.09 6.99 2.71
CA VAL A 94 7.70 7.11 1.29
C VAL A 94 7.62 8.57 0.85
N ASP A 95 7.07 9.46 1.68
CA ASP A 95 7.00 10.88 1.35
C ASP A 95 8.37 11.57 1.34
N ILE A 96 9.30 11.14 2.21
CA ILE A 96 10.70 11.58 2.15
C ILE A 96 11.36 11.09 0.85
N LEU A 97 11.16 9.83 0.47
CA LEU A 97 11.73 9.28 -0.76
C LEU A 97 11.25 10.02 -2.02
N LYS A 98 9.96 10.39 -2.08
CA LYS A 98 9.43 11.22 -3.18
C LYS A 98 10.12 12.58 -3.28
N LYS A 99 10.50 13.19 -2.14
CA LYS A 99 11.24 14.45 -2.13
C LYS A 99 12.68 14.26 -2.63
N LEU A 100 13.32 13.17 -2.22
CA LEU A 100 14.68 12.84 -2.68
C LEU A 100 14.74 12.60 -4.19
N ILE A 101 13.74 11.93 -4.76
CA ILE A 101 13.64 11.74 -6.22
C ILE A 101 13.59 13.09 -6.93
N LYS A 102 12.72 14.01 -6.49
CA LYS A 102 12.61 15.35 -7.10
C LYS A 102 13.90 16.15 -7.00
N GLN A 103 14.61 16.02 -5.89
CA GLN A 103 15.89 16.69 -5.69
C GLN A 103 16.95 16.12 -6.64
N GLN A 104 17.03 14.80 -6.77
CA GLN A 104 17.96 14.14 -7.69
C GLN A 104 17.69 14.51 -9.15
N GLU A 105 16.43 14.59 -9.55
CA GLU A 105 16.03 15.06 -10.89
C GLU A 105 16.49 16.50 -11.15
N HIS A 106 16.36 17.39 -10.16
CA HIS A 106 16.79 18.78 -10.28
C HIS A 106 18.33 18.92 -10.36
N GLU A 107 19.07 18.14 -9.57
CA GLU A 107 20.54 18.11 -9.61
C GLU A 107 21.04 17.65 -11.00
N THR A 108 20.42 16.60 -11.56
CA THR A 108 20.79 16.07 -12.89
C THR A 108 20.53 17.08 -14.02
N MET A 109 19.47 17.88 -13.90
CA MET A 109 19.14 18.91 -14.91
C MET A 109 20.11 20.10 -14.87
N GLN A 110 20.62 20.47 -13.69
CA GLN A 110 21.57 21.59 -13.57
C GLN A 110 22.93 21.24 -14.16
N GLU A 111 23.43 20.02 -13.94
CA GLU A 111 24.70 19.55 -14.51
C GLU A 111 24.68 19.55 -16.06
N ALA A 112 23.54 19.19 -16.67
CA ALA A 112 23.39 19.20 -18.11
C ALA A 112 23.40 20.61 -18.74
N ILE A 113 22.99 21.64 -17.98
CA ILE A 113 23.01 23.03 -18.44
C ILE A 113 24.44 23.59 -18.41
N ASP A 114 25.17 23.29 -17.32
CA ASP A 114 26.55 23.76 -17.13
C ASP A 114 27.52 23.15 -18.17
N ASP A 115 27.25 21.93 -18.64
CA ASP A 115 28.04 21.27 -19.70
C ASP A 115 27.81 21.87 -21.10
N ASP A 116 26.60 22.34 -21.42
CA ASP A 116 26.29 22.99 -22.72
C ASP A 116 26.93 24.39 -22.82
N GLU A 117 27.01 25.11 -21.70
CA GLU A 117 27.62 26.45 -21.67
C GLU A 117 29.15 26.40 -21.85
N LYS A 118 29.82 25.40 -21.27
CA LYS A 118 31.26 25.17 -21.48
C LYS A 118 31.62 24.78 -22.92
N GLN A 119 30.74 24.07 -23.62
CA GLN A 119 31.02 23.67 -25.01
C GLN A 119 30.95 24.87 -25.96
N LYS A 120 30.13 25.89 -25.67
CA LYS A 120 30.05 27.12 -26.47
C LYS A 120 31.24 28.07 -26.30
N GLU A 121 31.90 28.06 -25.14
CA GLU A 121 33.13 28.84 -24.92
C GLU A 121 34.37 28.24 -25.60
N ILE A 122 34.35 26.96 -25.96
CA ILE A 122 35.49 26.28 -26.62
C ILE A 122 35.41 26.40 -28.15
N GLU A 123 34.22 26.61 -28.71
CA GLU A 123 34.01 26.75 -30.17
C GLU A 123 33.98 28.20 -30.68
N SER A 124 34.12 29.21 -29.80
CA SER A 124 34.29 30.64 -30.16
C SER A 124 35.73 31.10 -30.06
#